data_AF-A0A520IGY1-F1
#
_entry.id   AF-A0A520IGY1-F1
#
_cell.length_a   1.000
_cell.length_b   1.000
_cell.length_c   1.000
_cell.angle_alpha   90.00
_cell.angle_beta   90.00
_cell.angle_gamma   90.00
#
_symmetry.space_group_name_H-M   'P 1'
#
loop_
_entity.id
_entity.type
_entity.pdbx_description
1 polymer ?
#
loop_
_entity_poly.entity_id
_entity_poly.type
_entity_poly.pdbx_seq_one_letter_code
_entity_poly.pdbx_strand_id
1 'polypeptide(L)'
;MFSEAAEAADAVARLLTANRAALAALGERLRAAPPAVVVTCARGSSDHAATYGKYLIETLLGVPVASAAPSVSSVYAAPMAPGTALVIAVSQSGRSPD
;
A
#
# COMPACT_ATOMS: atom_id res chain seq x y z
N MET A 1 -18.35 15.74 -4.43
CA MET A 1 -17.37 16.16 -3.41
C MET A 1 -17.92 16.19 -1.98
N PHE A 2 -18.86 17.08 -1.60
CA PHE A 2 -19.35 17.13 -0.20
C PHE A 2 -20.02 15.81 0.25
N SER A 3 -20.95 15.29 -0.56
CA SER A 3 -21.62 14.02 -0.24
C SER A 3 -20.64 12.85 -0.17
N GLU A 4 -19.71 12.74 -1.13
CA GLU A 4 -18.67 11.70 -1.12
C GLU A 4 -17.75 11.80 0.10
N ALA A 5 -17.37 13.01 0.51
CA ALA A 5 -16.54 13.21 1.70
C ALA A 5 -17.30 12.86 3.00
N ALA A 6 -18.60 13.14 3.05
CA ALA A 6 -19.46 12.80 4.18
C ALA A 6 -19.59 11.28 4.39
N GLU A 7 -19.40 10.47 3.34
CA GLU A 7 -19.46 9.00 3.40
C GLU A 7 -18.18 8.36 3.99
N ALA A 8 -17.11 9.13 4.22
CA ALA A 8 -15.79 8.58 4.57
C ALA A 8 -15.82 7.71 5.85
N ALA A 9 -16.54 8.15 6.89
CA ALA A 9 -16.64 7.40 8.14
C ALA A 9 -17.31 6.03 7.94
N ASP A 10 -18.45 6.00 7.23
CA ASP A 10 -19.17 4.77 6.95
C ASP A 10 -18.40 3.86 6.00
N ALA A 11 -17.70 4.42 5.02
CA ALA A 11 -16.84 3.68 4.11
C ALA A 11 -15.71 2.96 4.87
N VAL A 12 -15.05 3.63 5.81
CA VAL A 12 -14.01 3.02 6.66
C VAL A 12 -14.60 1.93 7.56
N ALA A 13 -15.77 2.16 8.17
CA ALA A 13 -16.43 1.16 9.00
C ALA A 13 -16.78 -0.11 8.20
N ARG A 14 -17.31 0.05 6.98
CA ARG A 14 -17.57 -1.08 6.06
C ARG A 14 -16.28 -1.79 5.67
N LEU A 15 -15.23 -1.05 5.33
CA LEU A 15 -13.92 -1.62 4.96
C LEU A 15 -13.35 -2.49 6.08
N LEU A 16 -13.32 -1.97 7.31
CA LEU A 16 -12.77 -2.69 8.46
C LEU A 16 -13.60 -3.94 8.80
N THR A 17 -14.93 -3.83 8.72
CA THR A 17 -15.84 -4.94 8.99
C THR A 17 -15.69 -6.05 7.95
N ALA A 18 -15.75 -5.69 6.67
CA ALA A 18 -15.68 -6.64 5.56
C ALA A 18 -14.31 -7.33 5.46
N ASN A 19 -13.22 -6.65 5.83
CA ASN A 19 -11.86 -7.18 5.67
C ASN A 19 -11.24 -7.74 6.95
N ARG A 20 -11.95 -7.79 8.08
CA ARG A 20 -11.39 -8.20 9.39
C ARG A 20 -10.61 -9.52 9.32
N ALA A 21 -11.21 -10.55 8.74
CA ALA A 21 -10.58 -11.87 8.65
C ALA A 21 -9.36 -11.87 7.71
N ALA A 22 -9.47 -11.19 6.56
CA ALA A 22 -8.38 -11.09 5.60
C ALA A 22 -7.17 -10.32 6.18
N LEU A 23 -7.42 -9.22 6.89
CA LEU A 23 -6.38 -8.44 7.56
C LEU A 23 -5.70 -9.22 8.69
N ALA A 24 -6.47 -10.00 9.47
CA ALA A 24 -5.90 -10.87 10.50
C ALA A 24 -4.97 -11.93 9.89
N ALA A 25 -5.42 -12.62 8.83
CA ALA A 25 -4.63 -13.62 8.12
C ALA A 25 -3.38 -13.03 7.45
N LEU A 26 -3.49 -11.84 6.85
CA LEU A 26 -2.35 -11.10 6.30
C LEU A 26 -1.34 -10.77 7.41
N GLY A 27 -1.82 -10.30 8.56
CA GLY A 27 -0.97 -10.01 9.70
C GLY A 27 -0.17 -11.22 10.18
N GLU A 28 -0.80 -12.39 10.29
CA GLU A 28 -0.09 -13.63 10.65
C GLU A 28 0.98 -14.01 9.63
N ARG A 29 0.66 -13.93 8.34
CA ARG A 29 1.62 -14.23 7.27
C ARG A 29 2.83 -13.29 7.30
N LEU A 30 2.61 -12.00 7.51
CA LEU A 30 3.68 -11.02 7.59
C LEU A 30 4.54 -11.18 8.85
N ARG A 31 3.98 -11.66 9.97
CA ARG A 31 4.76 -12.01 11.16
C ARG A 31 5.60 -13.27 10.98
N ALA A 32 5.05 -14.27 10.29
CA ALA A 32 5.77 -15.52 10.02
C ALA A 32 6.94 -15.34 9.04
N ALA A 33 6.85 -14.36 8.14
CA ALA A 33 7.89 -14.02 7.18
C ALA A 33 8.02 -12.48 7.06
N PRO A 34 8.71 -11.83 8.01
CA PRO A 34 8.79 -10.37 8.05
C PRO A 34 9.55 -9.83 6.83
N PRO A 35 9.00 -8.83 6.11
CA PRO A 35 9.69 -8.21 4.99
C PRO A 35 10.88 -7.38 5.49
N ALA A 36 11.96 -7.37 4.72
CA ALA A 36 13.14 -6.53 5.00
C ALA A 36 12.88 -5.05 4.63
N VAL A 37 11.95 -4.82 3.70
CA VAL A 37 11.55 -3.51 3.21
C VAL A 37 10.11 -3.56 2.72
N VAL A 38 9.37 -2.46 2.86
CA VAL A 38 8.10 -2.25 2.16
C VAL A 38 8.32 -1.31 0.99
N VAL A 39 7.73 -1.63 -0.15
CA VAL A 39 7.76 -0.78 -1.35
C VAL A 39 6.34 -0.38 -1.69
N THR A 40 6.04 0.92 -1.73
CA THR A 40 4.74 1.43 -2.14
C THR A 40 4.73 1.83 -3.61
N CYS A 41 3.65 1.57 -4.33
CA CYS A 41 3.46 2.03 -5.71
C CYS A 41 2.08 2.69 -5.86
N ALA A 42 2.05 3.97 -6.21
CA ALA A 42 0.82 4.75 -6.32
C ALA A 42 1.02 6.00 -7.20
N ARG A 43 -0.08 6.66 -7.56
CA ARG A 43 -0.06 7.96 -8.27
C ARG A 43 -1.12 8.91 -7.67
N GLY A 44 -0.84 10.21 -7.72
CA GLY A 44 -1.79 11.26 -7.30
C GLY A 44 -2.18 11.15 -5.83
N SER A 45 -3.48 11.25 -5.52
CA SER A 45 -3.98 11.15 -4.14
C SER A 45 -3.68 9.81 -3.46
N SER A 46 -3.53 8.73 -4.25
CA SER A 46 -3.10 7.43 -3.71
C SER A 46 -1.65 7.46 -3.22
N ASP A 47 -0.80 8.28 -3.84
CA ASP A 47 0.60 8.44 -3.43
C ASP A 47 0.73 9.26 -2.14
N HIS A 48 -0.21 10.18 -1.88
CA HIS A 48 -0.33 10.80 -0.56
C HIS A 48 -0.70 9.77 0.52
N ALA A 49 -1.60 8.83 0.22
CA ALA A 49 -1.94 7.74 1.14
C ALA A 49 -0.75 6.79 1.36
N ALA A 50 0.03 6.49 0.31
CA ALA A 50 1.28 5.74 0.43
C ALA A 50 2.30 6.45 1.32
N THR A 51 2.43 7.77 1.19
CA THR A 51 3.29 8.60 2.05
C THR A 51 2.85 8.53 3.51
N TYR A 52 1.55 8.62 3.80
CA TYR A 52 1.03 8.38 5.15
C TYR A 52 1.38 6.96 5.66
N GLY A 53 1.19 5.94 4.81
CA GLY A 53 1.54 4.56 5.11
C GLY A 53 3.02 4.35 5.46
N LYS A 54 3.94 5.06 4.78
CA LYS A 54 5.37 5.06 5.12
C LYS A 54 5.60 5.45 6.58
N TYR A 55 5.07 6.58 7.01
CA TYR A 55 5.23 7.02 8.41
C TYR A 55 4.62 6.01 9.39
N LEU A 56 3.45 5.47 9.10
CA LEU A 56 2.81 4.48 9.96
C LEU A 56 3.67 3.22 10.13
N ILE A 57 4.18 2.68 9.03
CA ILE A 57 4.96 1.44 9.03
C ILE A 57 6.33 1.66 9.68
N GLU A 58 7.05 2.72 9.32
CA GLU A 58 8.39 2.99 9.87
C GLU A 58 8.32 3.26 11.38
N THR A 59 7.31 4.00 11.84
CA THR A 59 7.19 4.35 13.26
C THR A 59 6.69 3.21 14.14
N LEU A 60 5.74 2.40 13.65
CA LEU A 60 5.14 1.35 14.46
C LEU A 60 5.87 0.01 14.35
N LEU A 61 6.48 -0.27 13.19
CA LEU A 61 7.08 -1.58 12.90
C LEU A 61 8.60 -1.52 12.68
N GLY A 62 9.18 -0.33 12.54
CA GLY A 62 10.62 -0.16 12.28
C GLY A 62 11.09 -0.70 10.92
N VAL A 63 10.17 -1.04 10.02
CA VAL A 63 10.49 -1.57 8.68
C VAL A 63 10.62 -0.39 7.71
N PRO A 64 11.74 -0.26 6.98
CA PRO A 64 11.93 0.84 6.04
C PRO A 64 10.92 0.77 4.89
N VAL A 65 10.46 1.94 4.44
CA VAL A 65 9.53 2.07 3.31
C VAL A 65 10.11 2.94 2.20
N ALA A 66 10.16 2.38 1.00
CA ALA A 66 10.55 3.07 -0.23
C ALA A 66 9.33 3.27 -1.14
N SER A 67 9.29 4.37 -1.90
CA SER A 67 8.31 4.54 -2.98
C SER A 67 8.93 4.07 -4.29
N ALA A 68 8.24 3.18 -4.99
CA ALA A 68 8.59 2.78 -6.34
C ALA A 68 8.30 3.94 -7.29
N ALA A 69 9.24 4.23 -8.19
CA ALA A 69 8.99 5.09 -9.34
C ALA A 69 8.37 4.23 -10.45
N PRO A 70 7.06 4.37 -10.78
CA PRO A 70 6.41 3.48 -11.76
C PRO A 70 7.04 3.58 -13.16
N SER A 71 7.68 4.71 -13.49
CA SER A 71 8.42 4.88 -14.74
C SER A 71 9.60 3.93 -14.90
N VAL A 72 10.20 3.45 -13.80
CA VAL A 72 11.32 2.49 -13.83
C VAL A 72 10.91 1.18 -14.49
N SER A 73 9.72 0.68 -14.19
CA SER A 73 9.16 -0.48 -14.88
C SER A 73 8.51 -0.11 -16.22
N SER A 74 7.69 0.94 -16.27
CA SER A 74 6.83 1.20 -17.43
C SER A 74 7.52 1.91 -18.61
N VAL A 75 8.44 2.83 -18.34
CA VAL A 75 9.16 3.60 -19.37
C VAL A 75 10.53 3.00 -19.63
N TYR A 76 11.26 2.66 -18.56
CA TYR A 76 12.65 2.21 -18.66
C TYR A 76 12.79 0.68 -18.76
N ALA A 77 11.71 -0.09 -18.52
CA ALA A 77 11.70 -1.55 -18.54
C ALA A 77 12.86 -2.18 -17.72
N ALA A 78 13.26 -1.52 -16.63
CA ALA A 78 14.41 -1.92 -15.86
C ALA A 78 14.06 -3.12 -14.95
N PRO A 79 14.87 -4.19 -14.93
CA PRO A 79 14.61 -5.34 -14.08
C PRO A 79 14.80 -5.01 -12.60
N MET A 80 13.86 -5.44 -11.76
CA MET A 80 14.02 -5.38 -10.30
C MET A 80 14.71 -6.64 -9.78
N ALA A 81 15.70 -6.46 -8.91
CA ALA A 81 16.34 -7.58 -8.25
C ALA A 81 15.35 -8.31 -7.32
N PRO A 82 15.37 -9.65 -7.27
CA PRO A 82 14.54 -10.41 -6.34
C PRO A 82 14.95 -10.16 -4.88
N GLY A 83 13.99 -10.16 -3.96
CA GLY A 83 14.25 -9.94 -2.54
C GLY A 83 13.01 -10.12 -1.66
N THR A 84 13.20 -10.04 -0.34
CA THR A 84 12.14 -10.17 0.68
C THR A 84 11.45 -8.83 0.92
N ALA A 85 10.78 -8.30 -0.11
CA ALA A 85 10.02 -7.05 -0.04
C ALA A 85 8.51 -7.32 0.02
N LEU A 86 7.80 -6.52 0.82
CA LEU A 86 6.35 -6.39 0.70
C LEU A 86 6.05 -5.24 -0.26
N VAL A 87 5.34 -5.51 -1.35
CA VAL A 87 4.89 -4.47 -2.29
C VAL A 87 3.43 -4.12 -2.01
N ILE A 88 3.14 -2.84 -1.79
CA ILE A 88 1.80 -2.30 -1.58
C ILE A 88 1.45 -1.36 -2.72
N ALA A 89 0.57 -1.80 -3.61
CA ALA A 89 0.02 -0.95 -4.66
C ALA A 89 -1.27 -0.28 -4.17
N VAL A 90 -1.38 1.04 -4.33
CA VAL A 90 -2.59 1.81 -3.94
C VAL A 90 -3.17 2.48 -5.19
N SER A 91 -4.40 2.11 -5.54
CA SER A 91 -5.12 2.67 -6.69
C SER A 91 -6.63 2.64 -6.45
N GLN A 92 -7.30 3.76 -6.73
CA GLN A 92 -8.76 3.86 -6.63
C GLN A 92 -9.47 3.12 -7.78
N SER A 93 -8.91 3.16 -9.00
CA SER A 93 -9.52 2.52 -10.17
C SER A 93 -9.01 1.10 -10.42
N GLY A 94 -7.79 0.77 -9.96
CA GLY A 94 -7.13 -0.50 -10.25
C GLY A 94 -6.81 -0.73 -11.73
N ARG A 95 -6.92 0.30 -12.58
CA ARG A 95 -6.82 0.19 -14.04
C ARG A 95 -5.56 0.84 -14.64
N SER A 96 -4.61 1.24 -13.80
CA SER A 96 -3.33 1.74 -14.29
C SER A 96 -2.62 0.61 -15.03
N PRO A 97 -2.16 0.81 -16.28
CA PRO A 97 -1.42 -0.21 -17.02
C PRO A 97 0.03 -0.35 -16.53
N ASP A 98 0.50 0.65 -15.79
CA ASP A 98 1.81 0.79 -15.16
C ASP A 98 2.04 -0.13 -13.95
#